data_AF-A0A7V7C3C7-F1
#
_entry.id   AF-A0A7V7C3C7-F1
#
_cell.length_a   1.000
_cell.length_b   1.000
_cell.length_c   1.000
_cell.angle_alpha   90.00
_cell.angle_beta   90.00
_cell.angle_gamma   90.00
#
_symmetry.space_group_name_H-M   'P 1'
#
loop_
_entity.id
_entity.type
_entity.pdbx_description
1 polymer ?
#
loop_
_entity_poly.entity_id
_entity_poly.type
_entity_poly.pdbx_seq_one_letter_code
_entity_poly.pdbx_strand_id
1 'polypeptide(L)'
;MAENRPKPKASENLKAYFVQWWFSGAAYFFVAWGTGAGLAEDPLDLIFFLGVAMGLLTVFVINPIIYHLFTIRRRGKIANKKFQERTVLEGVLYFLGEICKALFINVLVFFTYQLLNRALIAFFHLDPSRVVIPGEPILYACFYVLFLALINGIIDKIHDIFQKEGN
;
A
#
# COMPACT_ATOMS: atom_id res chain seq x y z
N MET A 1 -26.83 -15.32 26.46
CA MET A 1 -26.15 -14.02 26.40
C MET A 1 -24.74 -14.25 25.90
N ALA A 2 -24.45 -13.95 24.63
CA ALA A 2 -23.10 -14.03 24.12
C ALA A 2 -22.30 -12.85 24.69
N GLU A 3 -21.29 -13.18 25.48
CA GLU A 3 -20.31 -12.24 26.05
C GLU A 3 -19.71 -11.40 24.92
N ASN A 4 -20.05 -10.12 24.90
CA ASN A 4 -19.57 -9.16 23.90
C ASN A 4 -18.13 -8.76 24.26
N ARG A 5 -17.19 -9.69 24.07
CA ARG A 5 -15.77 -9.42 24.33
C ARG A 5 -15.31 -8.32 23.37
N PRO A 6 -14.71 -7.21 23.87
CA PRO A 6 -14.13 -6.22 22.98
C PRO A 6 -13.03 -6.90 22.17
N LYS A 7 -13.22 -7.00 20.85
CA LYS A 7 -12.22 -7.58 19.95
C LYS A 7 -10.88 -6.85 20.16
N PRO A 8 -9.77 -7.57 20.33
CA PRO A 8 -8.49 -6.94 20.62
C PRO A 8 -8.09 -5.99 19.48
N LYS A 9 -7.65 -4.77 19.86
CA LYS A 9 -7.35 -3.64 18.95
C LYS A 9 -6.43 -3.99 17.78
N ALA A 10 -5.49 -4.91 17.99
CA ALA A 10 -4.55 -5.37 16.97
C ALA A 10 -5.22 -6.22 15.86
N SER A 11 -6.32 -6.91 16.17
CA SER A 11 -6.99 -7.82 15.22
C SER A 11 -7.63 -7.06 14.06
N GLU A 12 -8.23 -5.91 14.31
CA GLU A 12 -8.95 -5.14 13.28
C GLU A 12 -7.99 -4.44 12.32
N ASN A 13 -6.87 -3.89 12.83
CA ASN A 13 -5.83 -3.32 11.98
C ASN A 13 -5.12 -4.39 11.14
N LEU A 14 -4.90 -5.59 11.70
CA LEU A 14 -4.33 -6.71 10.95
C LEU A 14 -5.25 -7.14 9.80
N LYS A 15 -6.56 -7.23 10.04
CA LYS A 15 -7.55 -7.53 8.98
C LYS A 15 -7.55 -6.46 7.89
N ALA A 16 -7.44 -5.19 8.26
CA ALA A 16 -7.35 -4.11 7.29
C ALA A 16 -6.09 -4.21 6.42
N TYR A 17 -4.94 -4.55 7.01
CA TYR A 17 -3.71 -4.79 6.24
C TYR A 17 -3.80 -6.04 5.38
N PHE A 18 -4.51 -7.09 5.84
CA PHE A 18 -4.77 -8.27 5.02
C PHE A 18 -5.61 -7.94 3.78
N VAL A 19 -6.65 -7.10 3.92
CA VAL A 19 -7.42 -6.62 2.77
C VAL A 19 -6.54 -5.83 1.81
N GLN A 20 -5.70 -4.92 2.31
CA GLN A 20 -4.74 -4.19 1.47
C GLN A 20 -3.74 -5.13 0.77
N TRP A 21 -3.26 -6.16 1.48
CA TRP A 21 -2.36 -7.16 0.93
C TRP A 21 -3.03 -7.94 -0.21
N TRP A 22 -4.25 -8.43 0.00
CA TRP A 22 -4.98 -9.15 -1.03
C TRP A 22 -5.21 -8.31 -2.29
N PHE A 23 -5.73 -7.09 -2.12
CA PHE A 23 -6.01 -6.22 -3.27
C PHE A 23 -4.75 -5.74 -3.98
N SER A 24 -3.64 -5.51 -3.26
CA SER A 24 -2.36 -5.16 -3.90
C SER A 24 -1.82 -6.33 -4.74
N GLY A 25 -1.88 -7.56 -4.24
CA GLY A 25 -1.53 -8.74 -5.03
C GLY A 25 -2.40 -8.91 -6.26
N ALA A 26 -3.73 -8.76 -6.10
CA ALA A 26 -4.66 -8.81 -7.23
C ALA A 26 -4.38 -7.72 -8.28
N ALA A 27 -4.09 -6.49 -7.85
CA ALA A 27 -3.74 -5.40 -8.77
C ALA A 27 -2.46 -5.72 -9.55
N TYR A 28 -1.42 -6.25 -8.89
CA TYR A 28 -0.20 -6.67 -9.57
C TYR A 28 -0.49 -7.76 -10.60
N PHE A 29 -1.29 -8.78 -10.24
CA PHE A 29 -1.68 -9.83 -11.16
C PHE A 29 -2.36 -9.27 -12.42
N PHE A 30 -3.39 -8.43 -12.26
CA PHE A 30 -4.12 -7.90 -13.42
C PHE A 30 -3.30 -6.92 -14.25
N VAL A 31 -2.46 -6.08 -13.64
CA VAL A 31 -1.65 -5.10 -14.37
C VAL A 31 -0.39 -5.75 -14.94
N ALA A 32 0.48 -6.30 -14.09
CA ALA A 32 1.76 -6.82 -14.54
C ALA A 32 1.59 -8.04 -15.47
N TRP A 33 0.69 -8.96 -15.14
CA TRP A 33 0.51 -10.18 -15.92
C TRP A 33 -0.63 -10.08 -16.94
N GLY A 34 -1.65 -9.25 -16.68
CA GLY A 34 -2.84 -9.16 -17.53
C GLY A 34 -2.77 -8.13 -18.67
N THR A 35 -1.96 -7.06 -18.57
CA THR A 35 -1.92 -6.00 -19.61
C THR A 35 -0.64 -5.98 -20.44
N GLY A 36 0.30 -6.90 -20.19
CA GLY A 36 1.63 -6.90 -20.82
C GLY A 36 2.58 -5.84 -20.26
N ALA A 37 2.16 -5.00 -19.30
CA ALA A 37 3.02 -4.02 -18.64
C ALA A 37 4.20 -4.67 -17.90
N GLY A 38 4.07 -5.92 -17.44
CA GLY A 38 5.17 -6.68 -16.86
C GLY A 38 6.21 -7.16 -17.88
N LEU A 39 5.92 -7.05 -19.18
CA LEU A 39 6.82 -7.34 -20.30
C LEU A 39 7.33 -6.06 -20.98
N ALA A 40 6.94 -4.88 -20.49
CA ALA A 40 7.39 -3.61 -21.05
C ALA A 40 8.91 -3.49 -20.88
N GLU A 41 9.58 -2.93 -21.90
CA GLU A 41 11.02 -2.70 -21.88
C GLU A 41 11.41 -1.66 -20.82
N ASP A 42 10.52 -0.69 -20.55
CA ASP A 42 10.71 0.33 -19.52
C ASP A 42 10.00 -0.07 -18.21
N PRO A 43 10.74 -0.30 -17.11
CA PRO A 43 10.16 -0.55 -15.79
C PRO A 43 9.27 0.60 -15.27
N LEU A 44 9.45 1.82 -15.77
CA LEU A 44 8.64 2.97 -15.39
C LEU A 44 7.18 2.81 -15.79
N ASP A 45 6.89 2.14 -16.91
CA ASP A 45 5.52 1.88 -17.35
C ASP A 45 4.78 1.03 -16.31
N LEU A 46 5.41 -0.05 -15.87
CA LEU A 46 4.83 -0.91 -14.84
C LEU A 46 4.61 -0.16 -13.52
N ILE A 47 5.60 0.62 -13.07
CA ILE A 47 5.50 1.42 -11.85
C ILE A 47 4.35 2.43 -11.95
N PHE A 48 4.22 3.10 -13.10
CA PHE A 48 3.20 4.10 -13.33
C PHE A 48 1.79 3.49 -13.36
N PHE A 49 1.55 2.50 -14.20
CA PHE A 49 0.24 1.86 -14.33
C PHE A 49 -0.19 1.22 -13.01
N LEU A 50 0.74 0.56 -12.32
CA LEU A 50 0.45 -0.08 -11.05
C LEU A 50 0.22 0.93 -9.93
N GLY A 51 0.96 2.05 -9.91
CA GLY A 51 0.73 3.14 -8.98
C GLY A 51 -0.62 3.82 -9.16
N VAL A 52 -1.02 4.10 -10.40
CA VAL A 52 -2.35 4.66 -10.71
C VAL A 52 -3.45 3.66 -10.37
N ALA A 53 -3.31 2.40 -10.77
CA ALA A 53 -4.28 1.35 -10.46
C ALA A 53 -4.45 1.17 -8.95
N MET A 54 -3.36 1.15 -8.19
CA MET A 54 -3.40 1.04 -6.73
C MET A 54 -3.98 2.28 -6.05
N GLY A 55 -3.69 3.48 -6.54
CA GLY A 55 -4.31 4.71 -6.03
C GLY A 55 -5.83 4.70 -6.23
N LEU A 56 -6.29 4.34 -7.43
CA LEU A 56 -7.71 4.18 -7.76
C LEU A 56 -8.38 3.11 -6.89
N LEU A 57 -7.78 1.93 -6.82
CA LEU A 57 -8.29 0.81 -6.04
C LEU A 57 -8.36 1.16 -4.55
N THR A 58 -7.37 1.90 -4.05
CA THR A 58 -7.34 2.36 -2.67
C THR A 58 -8.52 3.27 -2.35
N VAL A 59 -8.75 4.29 -3.19
CA VAL A 59 -9.80 5.29 -2.96
C VAL A 59 -11.20 4.72 -3.16
N PHE A 60 -11.43 3.97 -4.23
CA PHE A 60 -12.78 3.55 -4.65
C PHE A 60 -13.20 2.18 -4.11
N VAL A 61 -12.27 1.31 -3.71
CA VAL A 61 -12.59 -0.06 -3.32
C VAL A 61 -12.09 -0.35 -1.91
N ILE A 62 -10.78 -0.27 -1.68
CA ILE A 62 -10.17 -0.70 -0.41
C ILE A 62 -10.65 0.15 0.75
N ASN A 63 -10.59 1.48 0.64
CA ASN A 63 -10.98 2.37 1.73
C ASN A 63 -12.48 2.24 2.07
N PRO A 64 -13.42 2.24 1.11
CA PRO A 64 -14.83 1.95 1.39
C PRO A 64 -15.05 0.60 2.09
N ILE A 65 -14.40 -0.47 1.62
CA ILE A 65 -14.49 -1.81 2.24
C ILE A 65 -13.97 -1.76 3.67
N ILE A 66 -12.78 -1.19 3.88
CA ILE A 66 -12.15 -1.12 5.20
C ILE A 66 -13.01 -0.30 6.17
N TYR A 67 -13.54 0.83 5.73
CA TYR A 67 -14.35 1.70 6.58
C TYR A 67 -15.75 1.14 6.87
N HIS A 68 -16.29 0.28 6.00
CA HIS A 68 -17.56 -0.37 6.25
C HIS A 68 -17.42 -1.63 7.11
N LEU A 69 -16.39 -2.45 6.87
CA LEU A 69 -16.21 -3.74 7.54
C LEU A 69 -15.46 -3.64 8.87
N PHE A 70 -14.59 -2.64 9.04
CA PHE A 70 -13.72 -2.53 10.19
C PHE A 70 -13.80 -1.13 10.82
N THR A 71 -13.85 -1.10 12.15
CA THR A 71 -13.67 0.14 12.90
C THR A 71 -12.18 0.44 13.04
N ILE A 72 -11.61 1.10 12.04
CA ILE A 72 -10.21 1.55 12.13
C ILE A 72 -10.13 2.68 13.14
N ARG A 73 -9.36 2.45 14.20
CA ARG A 73 -8.98 3.49 15.15
C ARG A 73 -7.51 3.84 14.93
N ARG A 74 -7.25 5.04 14.40
CA ARG A 74 -5.92 5.66 14.43
C ARG A 74 -5.89 6.64 15.62
N ARG A 75 -4.88 6.50 16.49
CA ARG A 75 -4.67 7.38 17.66
C ARG A 75 -5.90 7.55 18.56
N GLY A 76 -6.61 6.44 18.83
CA GLY A 76 -7.79 6.45 19.70
C GLY A 76 -9.07 7.06 19.10
N LYS A 77 -8.98 7.75 17.95
CA LYS A 77 -10.12 8.29 17.20
C LYS A 77 -10.54 7.34 16.08
N ILE A 78 -11.85 7.23 15.84
CA ILE A 78 -12.41 6.45 14.73
C ILE A 78 -12.05 7.19 13.43
N ALA A 79 -11.20 6.61 12.60
CA ALA A 79 -10.78 7.22 11.34
C ALA A 79 -11.90 7.24 10.29
N ASN A 80 -12.90 6.36 10.42
CA ASN A 80 -14.00 6.18 9.44
C ASN A 80 -14.89 7.39 9.24
N LYS A 81 -14.99 8.33 10.20
CA LYS A 81 -16.06 9.35 10.16
C LYS A 81 -15.85 10.48 9.14
N LYS A 82 -14.65 10.66 8.57
CA LYS A 82 -14.32 11.85 7.76
C LYS A 82 -14.46 11.69 6.24
N PHE A 83 -15.02 10.59 5.74
CA PHE A 83 -15.13 10.38 4.28
C PHE A 83 -16.32 11.12 3.66
N GLN A 84 -17.46 11.19 4.35
CA GLN A 84 -18.69 11.82 3.83
C GLN A 84 -18.75 13.35 4.01
N GLU A 85 -17.82 13.95 4.77
CA GLU A 85 -17.85 15.37 5.13
C GLU A 85 -16.86 16.23 4.33
N ARG A 86 -16.21 15.69 3.28
CA ARG A 86 -15.17 16.40 2.52
C ARG A 86 -15.77 17.28 1.43
N THR A 87 -15.24 18.48 1.29
CA THR A 87 -15.50 19.33 0.12
C THR A 87 -14.93 18.69 -1.16
N VAL A 88 -15.42 19.12 -2.33
CA VAL A 88 -14.94 18.60 -3.63
C VAL A 88 -13.42 18.75 -3.77
N LEU A 89 -12.87 19.91 -3.37
CA LEU A 89 -11.43 20.17 -3.43
C LEU A 89 -10.63 19.24 -2.51
N GLU A 90 -11.09 19.04 -1.27
CA GLU A 90 -10.46 18.11 -0.34
C GLU A 90 -10.53 16.66 -0.84
N GLY A 91 -11.62 16.29 -1.52
CA GLY A 91 -11.77 15.00 -2.19
C GLY A 91 -10.75 14.80 -3.30
N VAL A 92 -10.57 15.79 -4.18
CA VAL A 92 -9.58 15.75 -5.27
C VAL A 92 -8.15 15.70 -4.73
N LEU A 93 -7.81 16.55 -3.75
CA LEU A 93 -6.49 16.56 -3.14
C LEU A 93 -6.18 15.22 -2.44
N TYR A 94 -7.18 14.65 -1.76
CA TYR A 94 -7.03 13.32 -1.17
C TYR A 94 -6.79 12.25 -2.24
N PHE A 95 -7.57 12.26 -3.31
CA PHE A 95 -7.42 11.32 -4.42
C PHE A 95 -6.02 11.40 -5.04
N LEU A 96 -5.55 12.61 -5.36
CA LEU A 96 -4.20 12.83 -5.88
C LEU A 96 -3.13 12.38 -4.88
N GLY A 97 -3.32 12.66 -3.59
CA GLY A 97 -2.44 12.21 -2.52
C GLY A 97 -2.33 10.68 -2.45
N GLU A 98 -3.43 9.95 -2.60
CA GLU A 98 -3.44 8.49 -2.62
C GLU A 98 -2.73 7.92 -3.86
N ILE A 99 -2.90 8.53 -5.04
CA ILE A 99 -2.14 8.16 -6.25
C ILE A 99 -0.65 8.43 -6.08
N CYS A 100 -0.26 9.62 -5.65
CA CYS A 100 1.15 9.97 -5.43
C CYS A 100 1.82 9.03 -4.43
N LYS A 101 1.11 8.71 -3.34
CA LYS A 101 1.58 7.74 -2.34
C LYS A 101 1.72 6.34 -2.95
N ALA A 102 0.76 5.87 -3.74
CA ALA A 102 0.83 4.58 -4.39
C ALA A 102 1.99 4.50 -5.41
N LEU A 103 2.19 5.54 -6.22
CA LEU A 103 3.35 5.65 -7.13
C LEU A 103 4.67 5.57 -6.36
N PHE A 104 4.79 6.35 -5.28
CA PHE A 104 5.99 6.34 -4.45
C PHE A 104 6.26 4.97 -3.82
N ILE A 105 5.22 4.29 -3.31
CA ILE A 105 5.35 2.92 -2.80
C ILE A 105 5.85 1.97 -3.90
N ASN A 106 5.31 2.06 -5.12
CA ASN A 106 5.75 1.20 -6.22
C ASN A 106 7.22 1.43 -6.61
N VAL A 107 7.70 2.68 -6.54
CA VAL A 107 9.14 2.96 -6.68
C VAL A 107 9.97 2.26 -5.61
N LEU A 108 9.54 2.31 -4.34
CA LEU A 108 10.24 1.61 -3.24
C LEU A 108 10.23 0.08 -3.42
N VAL A 109 9.09 -0.48 -3.85
CA VAL A 109 8.97 -1.91 -4.15
C VAL A 109 9.93 -2.29 -5.26
N PHE A 110 9.98 -1.53 -6.36
CA PHE A 110 10.90 -1.77 -7.46
C PHE A 110 12.35 -1.79 -7.00
N PHE A 111 12.80 -0.76 -6.26
CA PHE A 111 14.17 -0.73 -5.73
C PHE A 111 14.46 -1.90 -4.78
N THR A 112 13.46 -2.37 -4.04
CA THR A 112 13.60 -3.55 -3.17
C THR A 112 13.87 -4.82 -3.98
N TYR A 113 13.12 -5.04 -5.06
CA TYR A 113 13.39 -6.16 -5.98
C TYR A 113 14.78 -6.07 -6.60
N GLN A 114 15.20 -4.88 -7.02
CA GLN A 114 16.54 -4.67 -7.60
C GLN A 114 17.65 -4.94 -6.57
N LEU A 115 17.48 -4.48 -5.33
CA LEU A 115 18.44 -4.70 -4.27
C LEU A 115 18.54 -6.18 -3.90
N LEU A 116 17.41 -6.87 -3.76
CA LEU A 116 17.37 -8.30 -3.45
C LEU A 116 18.01 -9.14 -4.56
N ASN A 117 17.67 -8.88 -5.81
CA ASN A 117 18.29 -9.59 -6.95
C ASN A 117 19.80 -9.39 -6.98
N ARG A 118 20.29 -8.14 -6.84
CA ARG A 118 21.73 -7.85 -6.79
C ARG A 118 22.42 -8.53 -5.62
N ALA A 119 21.81 -8.52 -4.43
CA ALA A 119 22.35 -9.17 -3.25
C ALA A 119 22.46 -10.69 -3.44
N LEU A 120 21.44 -11.33 -4.01
CA LEU A 120 21.44 -12.78 -4.27
C LEU A 120 22.45 -13.17 -5.34
N ILE A 121 22.56 -12.40 -6.43
CA ILE A 121 23.56 -12.64 -7.48
C ILE A 121 24.97 -12.56 -6.90
N ALA A 122 25.24 -11.53 -6.09
CA ALA A 122 26.54 -11.36 -5.44
C ALA A 122 26.85 -12.49 -4.44
N PHE A 123 25.85 -12.90 -3.65
CA PHE A 123 26.00 -13.94 -2.63
C PHE A 123 26.18 -15.34 -3.21
N PHE A 124 25.47 -15.66 -4.29
CA PHE A 124 25.50 -16.98 -4.95
C PHE A 124 26.45 -17.04 -6.16
N HIS A 125 27.20 -15.97 -6.44
CA HIS A 125 28.08 -15.86 -7.60
C HIS A 125 27.39 -16.23 -8.94
N LEU A 126 26.16 -15.75 -9.11
CA LEU A 126 25.36 -16.02 -10.31
C LEU A 126 25.70 -15.06 -11.45
N ASP A 127 25.18 -15.36 -12.63
CA ASP A 127 25.26 -14.46 -13.79
C ASP A 127 24.60 -13.09 -13.48
N PRO A 128 25.29 -11.97 -13.73
CA PRO A 128 24.75 -10.62 -13.52
C PRO A 128 23.48 -10.28 -14.31
N SER A 129 23.23 -10.98 -15.42
CA SER A 129 22.04 -10.80 -16.26
C SER A 129 20.82 -11.57 -15.74
N ARG A 130 21.01 -12.47 -14.77
CA ARG A 130 19.94 -13.32 -14.26
C ARG A 130 19.02 -12.54 -13.32
N VAL A 131 17.71 -12.64 -13.56
CA VAL A 131 16.70 -12.27 -12.55
C VAL A 131 16.44 -13.49 -11.68
N VAL A 132 16.81 -13.41 -10.40
CA VAL A 132 16.69 -14.50 -9.41
C VAL A 132 15.27 -14.54 -8.83
N ILE A 133 14.75 -13.38 -8.44
CA ILE A 133 13.40 -13.20 -7.94
C ILE A 133 12.64 -12.36 -8.96
N PRO A 134 11.80 -12.97 -9.81
CA PRO A 134 10.93 -12.23 -10.71
C PRO A 134 9.83 -11.51 -9.91
N GLY A 135 9.24 -10.48 -10.52
CA GLY A 135 8.09 -9.81 -9.95
C GLY A 135 6.86 -10.71 -9.95
N GLU A 136 6.31 -10.99 -8.76
CA GLU A 136 5.12 -11.81 -8.60
C GLU A 136 4.11 -11.17 -7.62
N PRO A 137 2.80 -11.49 -7.74
CA PRO A 137 1.73 -10.89 -6.94
C PRO A 137 1.93 -10.98 -5.42
N ILE A 138 2.38 -12.13 -4.92
CA ILE A 138 2.45 -12.41 -3.48
C ILE A 138 3.54 -11.57 -2.83
N LEU A 139 4.77 -11.68 -3.34
CA LEU A 139 5.89 -10.94 -2.80
C LEU A 139 5.74 -9.42 -3.02
N TYR A 140 5.15 -9.02 -4.15
CA TYR A 140 4.75 -7.63 -4.38
C TYR A 140 3.83 -7.11 -3.26
N ALA A 141 2.75 -7.84 -2.97
CA ALA A 141 1.79 -7.44 -1.95
C ALA A 141 2.43 -7.30 -0.57
N CYS A 142 3.35 -8.21 -0.22
CA CYS A 142 4.12 -8.14 1.02
C CYS A 142 4.92 -6.83 1.12
N PHE A 143 5.69 -6.48 0.09
CA PHE A 143 6.46 -5.23 0.09
C PHE A 143 5.55 -3.99 0.05
N TYR A 144 4.49 -4.03 -0.75
CA TYR A 144 3.55 -2.92 -0.85
C TYR A 144 2.95 -2.59 0.51
N VAL A 145 2.41 -3.59 1.21
CA VAL A 145 1.81 -3.39 2.54
C VAL A 145 2.86 -3.01 3.59
N LEU A 146 4.07 -3.57 3.53
CA LEU A 146 5.17 -3.16 4.40
C LEU A 146 5.47 -1.66 4.26
N PHE A 147 5.69 -1.18 3.03
CA PHE A 147 5.97 0.23 2.78
C PHE A 147 4.78 1.13 3.10
N LEU A 148 3.56 0.67 2.81
CA LEU A 148 2.34 1.39 3.17
C LEU A 148 2.22 1.55 4.70
N ALA A 149 2.48 0.51 5.47
CA ALA A 149 2.48 0.57 6.93
C ALA A 149 3.58 1.51 7.45
N LEU A 150 4.78 1.46 6.88
CA LEU A 150 5.89 2.35 7.23
C LEU A 150 5.56 3.82 6.94
N ILE A 151 5.10 4.14 5.73
CA ILE A 151 4.73 5.50 5.33
C ILE A 151 3.61 6.04 6.21
N ASN A 152 2.56 5.23 6.44
CA ASN A 152 1.48 5.62 7.34
C ASN A 152 2.00 5.91 8.75
N GLY A 153 2.91 5.07 9.27
CA GLY A 153 3.56 5.27 10.57
C GLY A 153 4.41 6.53 10.64
N ILE A 154 5.14 6.86 9.57
CA ILE A 154 5.95 8.10 9.47
C ILE A 154 5.03 9.32 9.45
N ILE A 155 4.02 9.34 8.58
CA ILE A 155 3.02 10.41 8.49
C ILE A 155 2.35 10.60 9.86
N ASP A 156 2.05 9.49 10.54
CA ASP A 156 1.40 9.57 11.84
C ASP A 156 2.31 10.23 12.89
N LYS A 157 3.59 9.83 12.96
CA LYS A 157 4.58 10.46 13.84
C LYS A 157 4.80 11.94 13.54
N ILE A 158 4.91 12.31 12.27
CA ILE A 158 5.10 13.71 11.86
C ILE A 158 3.94 14.57 12.35
N HIS A 159 2.71 14.10 12.17
CA HIS A 159 1.53 14.84 12.64
C HIS A 159 1.48 14.95 14.17
N ASP A 160 1.94 13.93 14.91
CA ASP A 160 2.02 13.99 16.38
C ASP A 160 3.04 15.05 16.86
N ILE A 161 4.15 15.24 16.13
CA ILE A 161 5.15 16.26 16.45
C ILE A 161 4.55 17.66 16.24
N PHE A 162 3.94 17.91 15.08
CA PHE A 162 3.35 19.21 14.77
C PHE A 162 2.18 19.58 15.70
N GLN A 163 1.41 18.61 16.20
CA GLN A 163 0.38 18.89 17.20
C GLN A 163 0.92 19.22 18.59
N LYS A 164 2.10 18.71 18.95
CA LYS A 164 2.76 19.02 20.23
C LYS A 164 3.46 20.38 20.22
N GLU A 165 3.94 20.83 19.07
CA GLU A 165 4.61 22.14 18.94
C GLU A 165 3.63 23.31 18.79
N GLY A 166 2.40 23.04 18.32
CA GLY A 166 1.35 24.05 18.16
C GLY A 166 0.48 24.28 19.40
N ASN A 167 0.81 23.68 20.55
CA ASN A 167 0.04 23.68 21.79
C ASN A 167 0.94 24.07 22.98
#